data_AF-G8RGW3-F1
#
_entry.id   AF-G8RGW3-F1
#
_cell.length_a   1.000
_cell.length_b   1.000
_cell.length_c   1.000
_cell.angle_alpha   90.00
_cell.angle_beta   90.00
_cell.angle_gamma   90.00
#
_symmetry.space_group_name_H-M   'P 1'
#
loop_
_entity.id
_entity.type
_entity.pdbx_description
1 polymer ?
#
loop_
_entity_poly.entity_id
_entity_poly.type
_entity_poly.pdbx_seq_one_letter_code
_entity_poly.pdbx_strand_id
1 'polypeptide(L)'
;MIKDVTVAIALIAVPVTALSGCSNQAADNSSTSTTSGSASSAQTMKTQLKTSDGQAVADATIDFSSGYATVTVETVGTGILSPGLHGLHIHAVGTCEGDFTSAGAHFQAPGHTGEPASGDLPSLLVRSDGAGKLVATSDGFTEDQLKGPDGSAILLHADATSDQRLACGVLSPASATSTSVSTSTSTSTVTTTATTAPPATVTETTSSAPVETTSSVAPTTSTSTVTVIQPPSIPPITVPDIPGGNG
;
A
#
# COMPACT_ATOMS: atom_id res chain seq x y z
N MET A 1 15.09 57.52 -23.78
CA MET A 1 15.09 58.08 -22.41
C MET A 1 15.54 56.97 -21.48
N ILE A 2 16.78 57.08 -21.01
CA ILE A 2 17.47 56.12 -20.14
C ILE A 2 17.03 56.36 -18.70
N LYS A 3 16.86 55.29 -17.93
CA LYS A 3 17.11 55.28 -16.48
C LYS A 3 17.32 53.84 -16.01
N ASP A 4 18.59 53.47 -16.02
CA ASP A 4 19.14 52.32 -15.30
C ASP A 4 18.96 52.52 -13.78
N VAL A 5 18.63 51.45 -13.06
CA VAL A 5 18.61 51.44 -11.59
C VAL A 5 19.71 50.51 -11.08
N THR A 6 20.55 51.13 -10.25
CA THR A 6 21.84 50.69 -9.73
C THR A 6 21.74 49.59 -8.66
N VAL A 7 22.75 48.73 -8.70
CA VAL A 7 23.14 47.62 -7.82
C VAL A 7 23.53 48.07 -6.39
N ALA A 8 23.22 47.25 -5.38
CA ALA A 8 23.88 47.30 -4.07
C ALA A 8 24.38 45.89 -3.68
N ILE A 9 25.70 45.71 -3.76
CA ILE A 9 26.45 44.54 -3.28
C ILE A 9 26.87 44.83 -1.83
N ALA A 10 26.46 43.99 -0.88
CA ALA A 10 26.94 44.02 0.49
C ALA A 10 27.98 42.90 0.70
N LEU A 11 29.25 43.30 0.74
CA LEU A 11 30.39 42.50 1.21
C LEU A 11 30.38 42.46 2.75
N ILE A 12 30.33 41.28 3.35
CA ILE A 12 30.64 41.11 4.78
C ILE A 12 31.79 40.11 4.92
N ALA A 13 32.81 40.59 5.62
CA ALA A 13 34.14 40.03 5.75
C ALA A 13 34.22 38.84 6.73
N VAL A 14 35.17 37.96 6.44
CA VAL A 14 35.58 36.79 7.23
C VAL A 14 36.61 37.20 8.29
N PRO A 15 36.58 36.63 9.51
CA PRO A 15 37.78 36.46 10.31
C PRO A 15 38.25 34.99 10.30
N VAL A 16 39.47 34.79 9.81
CA VAL A 16 40.26 33.57 9.95
C VAL A 16 40.91 33.59 11.34
N THR A 17 40.65 32.58 12.16
CA THR A 17 41.45 32.29 13.36
C THR A 17 42.07 30.91 13.21
N ALA A 18 43.37 30.88 12.97
CA ALA A 18 44.20 29.69 13.08
C ALA A 18 44.75 29.62 14.51
N LEU A 19 44.47 28.53 15.23
CA LEU A 19 45.19 28.18 16.46
C LEU A 19 45.67 26.73 16.33
N SER A 20 46.99 26.60 16.20
CA SER A 20 47.70 25.33 16.24
C SER A 20 47.87 24.88 17.69
N GLY A 21 47.45 23.65 17.99
CA GLY A 21 47.74 22.97 19.24
C GLY A 21 47.92 21.48 18.97
N CYS A 22 49.17 21.00 19.02
CA CYS A 22 49.50 19.59 19.08
C CYS A 22 49.55 19.13 20.54
N SER A 23 48.77 18.10 20.88
CA SER A 23 48.97 17.27 22.07
C SER A 23 48.54 15.83 21.77
N ASN A 24 49.48 14.90 21.92
CA ASN A 24 49.28 13.47 21.78
C ASN A 24 48.46 12.89 22.94
N GLN A 25 47.36 12.19 22.66
CA GLN A 25 46.91 11.13 23.55
C GLN A 25 45.97 10.12 22.87
N ALA A 26 46.34 8.86 23.06
CA ALA A 26 45.53 7.64 23.07
C ALA A 26 44.92 7.16 21.73
N ALA A 27 45.20 5.88 21.47
CA ALA A 27 44.63 5.09 20.40
C ALA A 27 43.10 5.04 20.52
N ASP A 28 42.42 5.26 19.40
CA ASP A 28 41.16 4.57 19.15
C ASP A 28 40.95 4.41 17.64
N ASN A 29 40.59 3.17 17.29
CA ASN A 29 40.15 2.62 16.02
C ASN A 29 40.00 3.58 14.82
N SER A 30 40.71 3.29 13.73
CA SER A 30 40.27 3.65 12.38
C SER A 30 38.93 2.98 12.07
N SER A 31 37.83 3.63 12.46
CA SER A 31 36.55 3.45 11.78
C SER A 31 36.53 4.42 10.62
N THR A 32 36.84 3.88 9.44
CA THR A 32 36.39 4.41 8.16
C THR A 32 34.95 4.89 8.33
N SER A 33 34.73 6.21 8.25
CA SER A 33 33.41 6.77 8.05
C SER A 33 32.99 6.40 6.62
N THR A 34 32.54 5.16 6.45
CA THR A 34 31.58 4.83 5.40
C THR A 34 30.49 5.88 5.50
N THR A 35 30.43 6.75 4.50
CA THR A 35 29.24 7.51 4.18
C THR A 35 28.14 6.47 4.07
N SER A 36 27.36 6.30 5.14
CA SER A 36 26.14 5.51 5.11
C SER A 36 25.30 6.16 4.03
N GLY A 37 25.32 5.56 2.83
CA GLY A 37 24.28 5.80 1.86
C GLY A 37 22.97 5.66 2.61
N SER A 38 22.14 6.69 2.53
CA SER A 38 20.79 6.64 3.08
C SER A 38 20.16 5.36 2.54
N ALA A 39 20.07 4.34 3.38
CA ALA A 39 19.25 3.19 3.09
C ALA A 39 17.85 3.79 3.02
N SER A 40 17.34 3.93 1.80
CA SER A 40 15.97 4.31 1.53
C SER A 40 15.11 3.36 2.35
N SER A 41 14.58 3.84 3.47
CA SER A 41 13.65 3.08 4.30
C SER A 41 12.50 2.67 3.39
N ALA A 42 12.22 1.37 3.33
CA ALA A 42 11.10 0.87 2.54
C ALA A 42 9.82 1.61 2.96
N GLN A 43 9.21 2.27 2.00
CA GLN A 43 8.00 3.08 2.17
C GLN A 43 6.85 2.31 1.54
N THR A 44 5.76 2.07 2.28
CA THR A 44 4.63 1.26 1.79
C THR A 44 3.34 2.05 1.88
N MET A 45 2.60 2.10 0.77
CA MET A 45 1.23 2.62 0.71
C MET A 45 0.26 1.47 0.46
N LYS A 46 -0.91 1.50 1.10
CA LYS A 46 -1.95 0.48 0.94
C LYS A 46 -3.32 1.11 0.80
N THR A 47 -4.15 0.53 -0.03
CA THR A 47 -5.55 0.93 -0.17
C THR A 47 -6.41 -0.23 -0.65
N GLN A 48 -7.72 -0.12 -0.44
CA GLN A 48 -8.69 -1.07 -0.95
C GLN A 48 -9.53 -0.37 -2.02
N LEU A 49 -9.60 -0.97 -3.20
CA LEU A 49 -10.41 -0.50 -4.30
C LEU A 49 -11.85 -0.94 -4.07
N LYS A 50 -12.77 0.04 -4.12
CA LYS A 50 -14.20 -0.16 -3.92
C LYS A 50 -14.99 0.39 -5.10
N THR A 51 -16.11 -0.24 -5.40
CA THR A 51 -17.13 0.32 -6.32
C THR A 51 -17.85 1.51 -5.68
N SER A 52 -18.63 2.25 -6.47
CA SER A 52 -19.33 3.46 -6.01
C SER A 52 -20.38 3.17 -4.92
N ASP A 53 -20.87 1.94 -4.85
CA ASP A 53 -21.75 1.42 -3.79
C ASP A 53 -20.98 0.92 -2.55
N GLY A 54 -19.65 1.00 -2.55
CA GLY A 54 -18.78 0.68 -1.42
C GLY A 54 -18.34 -0.79 -1.33
N GLN A 55 -18.72 -1.63 -2.30
CA GLN A 55 -18.31 -3.03 -2.34
C GLN A 55 -16.83 -3.16 -2.69
N ALA A 56 -16.09 -3.94 -1.90
CA ALA A 56 -14.66 -4.15 -2.09
C ALA A 56 -14.37 -5.06 -3.29
N VAL A 57 -13.42 -4.65 -4.13
CA VAL A 57 -13.07 -5.33 -5.40
C VAL A 57 -11.66 -5.91 -5.34
N ALA A 58 -10.68 -5.11 -4.90
CA ALA A 58 -9.29 -5.50 -4.87
C ALA A 58 -8.54 -4.77 -3.75
N ASP A 59 -7.47 -5.35 -3.23
CA ASP A 59 -6.50 -4.68 -2.38
C ASP A 59 -5.29 -4.28 -3.23
N ALA A 60 -4.77 -3.08 -2.99
CA ALA A 60 -3.58 -2.55 -3.64
C ALA A 60 -2.51 -2.19 -2.60
N THR A 61 -1.27 -2.56 -2.89
CA THR A 61 -0.07 -2.19 -2.12
C THR A 61 0.97 -1.62 -3.07
N ILE A 62 1.62 -0.52 -2.68
CA ILE A 62 2.74 0.08 -3.40
C ILE A 62 3.93 0.13 -2.44
N ASP A 63 4.97 -0.63 -2.75
CA ASP A 63 6.22 -0.64 -1.99
C ASP A 63 7.30 0.12 -2.75
N PHE A 64 7.80 1.20 -2.16
CA PHE A 64 8.90 1.99 -2.69
C PHE A 64 10.21 1.50 -2.07
N SER A 65 11.11 1.03 -2.92
CA SER A 65 12.43 0.57 -2.52
C SER A 65 13.39 0.69 -3.70
N SER A 66 14.67 0.92 -3.41
CA SER A 66 15.72 0.85 -4.42
C SER A 66 15.51 1.77 -5.64
N GLY A 67 14.80 2.89 -5.45
CA GLY A 67 14.57 3.90 -6.48
C GLY A 67 13.36 3.67 -7.39
N TYR A 68 12.52 2.66 -7.13
CA TYR A 68 11.30 2.41 -7.90
C TYR A 68 10.14 1.93 -7.00
N ALA A 69 8.93 1.91 -7.55
CA ALA A 69 7.72 1.42 -6.91
C ALA A 69 7.39 -0.01 -7.37
N THR A 70 7.05 -0.90 -6.44
CA THR A 70 6.46 -2.21 -6.72
C THR A 70 4.97 -2.15 -6.38
N VAL A 71 4.12 -2.20 -7.41
CA VAL A 71 2.66 -2.16 -7.28
C VAL A 71 2.12 -3.59 -7.32
N THR A 72 1.42 -3.99 -6.26
CA THR A 72 0.67 -5.24 -6.18
C THR A 72 -0.81 -4.93 -6.08
N VAL A 73 -1.62 -5.51 -6.97
CA VAL A 73 -3.09 -5.44 -6.92
C VAL A 73 -3.66 -6.84 -6.98
N GLU A 74 -4.54 -7.19 -6.05
CA GLU A 74 -5.13 -8.52 -5.95
C GLU A 74 -6.62 -8.43 -5.64
N THR A 75 -7.45 -9.15 -6.39
CA THR A 75 -8.90 -9.19 -6.16
C THR A 75 -9.22 -9.80 -4.80
N VAL A 76 -10.17 -9.23 -4.05
CA VAL A 76 -10.55 -9.72 -2.72
C VAL A 76 -11.39 -11.01 -2.76
N GLY A 77 -11.82 -11.43 -3.95
CA GLY A 77 -12.63 -12.62 -4.17
C GLY A 77 -12.81 -12.93 -5.66
N THR A 78 -13.62 -13.96 -5.93
CA THR A 78 -13.97 -14.44 -7.28
C THR A 78 -15.34 -13.91 -7.72
N GLY A 79 -15.56 -13.79 -9.02
CA GLY A 79 -16.85 -13.41 -9.60
C GLY A 79 -17.28 -11.94 -9.40
N ILE A 80 -16.42 -11.10 -8.82
CA ILE A 80 -16.66 -9.66 -8.64
C ILE A 80 -16.35 -8.90 -9.95
N LEU A 81 -15.24 -9.27 -10.60
CA LEU A 81 -14.81 -8.71 -11.87
C LEU A 81 -15.15 -9.67 -13.02
N SER A 82 -15.48 -9.10 -14.18
CA SER A 82 -15.59 -9.86 -15.43
C SER A 82 -14.23 -10.45 -15.84
N PRO A 83 -14.18 -11.65 -16.45
CA PRO A 83 -12.94 -12.15 -17.04
C PRO A 83 -12.42 -11.21 -18.15
N GLY A 84 -11.12 -10.94 -18.17
CA GLY A 84 -10.51 -10.06 -19.17
C GLY A 84 -9.41 -9.16 -18.61
N LEU A 85 -8.96 -8.20 -19.42
CA LEU A 85 -8.00 -7.17 -19.00
C LEU A 85 -8.76 -5.96 -18.49
N HIS A 86 -8.40 -5.50 -17.29
CA HIS A 86 -8.92 -4.28 -16.68
C HIS A 86 -7.82 -3.23 -16.61
N GLY A 87 -8.06 -2.03 -17.14
CA GLY A 87 -7.13 -0.91 -17.05
C GLY A 87 -6.86 -0.52 -15.60
N LEU A 88 -5.63 -0.16 -15.27
CA LEU A 88 -5.22 0.22 -13.93
C LEU A 88 -4.36 1.48 -14.01
N HIS A 89 -4.77 2.54 -13.33
CA HIS A 89 -4.08 3.83 -13.41
C HIS A 89 -4.05 4.50 -12.03
N ILE A 90 -2.98 5.21 -11.74
CA ILE A 90 -2.95 6.19 -10.65
C ILE A 90 -3.50 7.51 -11.19
N HIS A 91 -4.42 8.11 -10.45
CA HIS A 91 -5.06 9.38 -10.76
C HIS A 91 -4.58 10.50 -9.84
N ALA A 92 -4.65 11.72 -10.36
CA ALA A 92 -4.01 12.90 -9.82
C ALA A 92 -4.63 13.45 -8.50
N VAL A 93 -5.83 13.01 -8.13
CA VAL A 93 -6.53 13.51 -6.94
C VAL A 93 -6.93 12.36 -6.02
N GLY A 94 -6.63 12.51 -4.74
CA GLY A 94 -6.91 11.56 -3.68
C GLY A 94 -8.36 11.50 -3.21
N THR A 95 -9.30 11.24 -4.11
CA THR A 95 -10.73 11.14 -3.83
C THR A 95 -11.39 10.07 -4.71
N CYS A 96 -12.43 9.42 -4.20
CA CYS A 96 -13.17 8.35 -4.86
C CYS A 96 -14.69 8.59 -4.75
N GLU A 97 -15.16 9.79 -5.12
CA GLU A 97 -16.56 10.18 -5.00
C GLU A 97 -17.33 10.00 -6.32
N GLY A 98 -18.64 9.74 -6.21
CA GLY A 98 -19.53 9.63 -7.37
C GLY A 98 -19.15 8.47 -8.31
N ASP A 99 -19.03 8.78 -9.60
CA ASP A 99 -18.55 7.88 -10.66
C ASP A 99 -17.01 7.87 -10.77
N PHE A 100 -16.34 8.30 -9.70
CA PHE A 100 -14.89 8.46 -9.58
C PHE A 100 -14.27 9.51 -10.48
N THR A 101 -15.06 10.34 -11.18
CA THR A 101 -14.54 11.50 -11.93
C THR A 101 -13.80 12.50 -11.03
N SER A 102 -14.14 12.53 -9.73
CA SER A 102 -13.45 13.36 -8.73
C SER A 102 -11.96 13.05 -8.61
N ALA A 103 -11.52 11.82 -8.90
CA ALA A 103 -10.10 11.44 -8.90
C ALA A 103 -9.27 12.20 -9.95
N GLY A 104 -9.94 12.85 -10.92
CA GLY A 104 -9.29 13.66 -11.95
C GLY A 104 -8.67 12.83 -13.07
N ALA A 105 -7.69 13.40 -13.75
CA ALA A 105 -6.92 12.78 -14.83
C ALA A 105 -5.88 11.79 -14.31
N HIS A 106 -5.20 11.07 -15.21
CA HIS A 106 -4.08 10.21 -14.85
C HIS A 106 -2.98 11.05 -14.18
N PHE A 107 -2.31 10.45 -13.21
CA PHE A 107 -1.21 11.09 -12.49
C PHE A 107 -0.04 11.34 -13.44
N GLN A 108 0.44 12.58 -13.44
CA GLN A 108 1.63 13.00 -14.17
C GLN A 108 2.66 13.52 -13.17
N ALA A 109 3.84 12.92 -13.14
CA ALA A 109 4.91 13.39 -12.28
C ALA A 109 5.32 14.82 -12.67
N PRO A 110 5.81 15.66 -11.74
CA PRO A 110 6.22 17.02 -12.04
C PRO A 110 7.18 17.10 -13.24
N GLY A 111 6.79 17.85 -14.27
CA GLY A 111 7.55 18.00 -15.50
C GLY A 111 7.24 16.97 -16.59
N HIS A 112 6.40 15.96 -16.31
CA HIS A 112 5.89 15.02 -17.31
C HIS A 112 4.53 15.46 -17.85
N THR A 113 4.34 15.35 -19.17
CA THR A 113 3.08 15.72 -19.86
C THR A 113 2.76 14.81 -21.04
N GLY A 114 3.56 13.75 -21.25
CA GLY A 114 3.42 12.84 -22.38
C GLY A 114 2.59 11.60 -22.05
N GLU A 115 2.46 10.75 -23.06
CA GLU A 115 1.91 9.39 -22.94
C GLU A 115 3.03 8.35 -23.11
N PRO A 116 2.99 7.24 -22.36
CA PRO A 116 2.02 6.93 -21.29
C PRO A 116 2.18 7.89 -20.11
N ALA A 117 1.08 8.19 -19.41
CA ALA A 117 1.14 9.02 -18.22
C ALA A 117 1.99 8.34 -17.14
N SER A 118 2.58 9.13 -16.24
CA SER A 118 3.42 8.59 -15.16
C SER A 118 2.69 7.56 -14.29
N GLY A 119 1.39 7.76 -14.08
CA GLY A 119 0.53 6.87 -13.31
C GLY A 119 -0.01 5.65 -14.06
N ASP A 120 0.34 5.45 -15.33
CA ASP A 120 -0.13 4.29 -16.10
C ASP A 120 0.52 3.00 -15.61
N LEU A 121 -0.28 1.96 -15.42
CA LEU A 121 0.18 0.65 -14.97
C LEU A 121 -0.27 -0.43 -15.97
N PRO A 122 0.42 -1.61 -15.99
CA PRO A 122 -0.08 -2.76 -16.75
C PRO A 122 -1.49 -3.14 -16.30
N SER A 123 -2.31 -3.60 -17.24
CA SER A 123 -3.67 -4.04 -16.94
C SER A 123 -3.69 -5.25 -16.00
N LEU A 124 -4.70 -5.29 -15.12
CA LEU A 124 -5.00 -6.47 -14.31
C LEU A 124 -5.69 -7.52 -15.18
N LEU A 125 -5.05 -8.68 -15.35
CA LEU A 125 -5.67 -9.83 -16.01
C LEU A 125 -6.53 -10.61 -14.99
N VAL A 126 -7.84 -10.60 -15.23
CA VAL A 126 -8.84 -11.34 -14.46
C VAL A 126 -9.14 -12.66 -15.18
N ARG A 127 -8.98 -13.78 -14.46
CA ARG A 127 -9.21 -15.13 -14.97
C ARG A 127 -10.72 -15.41 -15.11
N SER A 128 -11.04 -16.57 -15.69
CA SER A 128 -12.43 -17.02 -15.88
C SER A 128 -13.24 -17.19 -14.59
N ASP A 129 -12.59 -17.39 -13.44
CA ASP A 129 -13.23 -17.46 -12.13
C ASP A 129 -13.43 -16.07 -11.49
N GLY A 130 -12.98 -14.99 -12.15
CA GLY A 130 -13.06 -13.62 -11.63
C GLY A 130 -11.97 -13.26 -10.64
N ALA A 131 -10.97 -14.12 -10.42
CA ALA A 131 -9.77 -13.77 -9.64
C ALA A 131 -8.71 -13.11 -10.54
N GLY A 132 -8.01 -12.11 -10.00
CA GLY A 132 -6.92 -11.44 -10.68
C GLY A 132 -5.81 -11.03 -9.71
N LYS A 133 -4.56 -11.08 -10.18
CA LYS A 133 -3.40 -10.57 -9.45
C LYS A 133 -2.40 -9.94 -10.41
N LEU A 134 -1.99 -8.73 -10.10
CA LEU A 134 -0.94 -8.00 -10.78
C LEU A 134 0.20 -7.73 -9.80
N VAL A 135 1.44 -7.91 -10.26
CA VAL A 135 2.64 -7.35 -9.62
C VAL A 135 3.44 -6.69 -10.73
N ALA A 136 3.68 -5.40 -10.61
CA ALA A 136 4.41 -4.59 -11.59
C ALA A 136 5.36 -3.63 -10.89
N THR A 137 6.39 -3.21 -11.60
CA THR A 137 7.30 -2.16 -11.14
C THR A 137 7.11 -0.90 -11.98
N SER A 138 7.23 0.27 -11.39
CA SER A 138 7.25 1.56 -12.07
C SER A 138 8.28 2.49 -11.45
N ASP A 139 8.99 3.24 -12.28
CA ASP A 139 9.87 4.35 -11.91
C ASP A 139 9.25 5.71 -12.28
N GLY A 140 7.99 5.73 -12.70
CA GLY A 140 7.27 6.94 -13.15
C GLY A 140 6.86 7.89 -12.02
N PHE A 141 6.86 7.44 -10.76
CA PHE A 141 6.45 8.25 -9.61
C PHE A 141 7.17 7.83 -8.32
N THR A 142 7.20 8.75 -7.35
CA THR A 142 7.71 8.49 -5.99
C THR A 142 6.62 8.63 -4.95
N GLU A 143 6.85 8.10 -3.74
CA GLU A 143 5.90 8.19 -2.64
C GLU A 143 5.52 9.65 -2.31
N ASP A 144 6.53 10.54 -2.25
CA ASP A 144 6.33 11.96 -1.94
C ASP A 144 5.45 12.66 -2.98
N GLN A 145 5.60 12.27 -4.25
CA GLN A 145 4.77 12.79 -5.33
C GLN A 145 3.32 12.33 -5.21
N LEU A 146 3.09 11.05 -4.85
CA LEU A 146 1.74 10.51 -4.61
C LEU A 146 1.07 11.08 -3.36
N LYS A 147 1.88 11.52 -2.38
CA LYS A 147 1.46 12.23 -1.16
C LYS A 147 1.43 13.75 -1.31
N GLY A 148 1.53 14.27 -2.53
CA GLY A 148 1.42 15.68 -2.83
C GLY A 148 0.12 16.31 -2.27
N PRO A 149 -0.03 17.64 -2.37
CA PRO A 149 -1.14 18.36 -1.75
C PRO A 149 -2.53 17.87 -2.21
N ASP A 150 -2.65 17.44 -3.46
CA ASP A 150 -3.89 16.91 -4.03
C ASP A 150 -4.10 15.41 -3.75
N GLY A 151 -3.12 14.76 -3.12
CA GLY A 151 -3.10 13.32 -2.89
C GLY A 151 -3.05 12.53 -4.20
N SER A 152 -3.49 11.28 -4.14
CA SER A 152 -3.63 10.41 -5.31
C SER A 152 -4.56 9.25 -5.02
N ALA A 153 -5.15 8.68 -6.06
CA ALA A 153 -6.00 7.49 -5.99
C ALA A 153 -5.59 6.49 -7.05
N ILE A 154 -5.79 5.21 -6.80
CA ILE A 154 -5.67 4.15 -7.82
C ILE A 154 -7.06 3.79 -8.32
N LEU A 155 -7.21 3.69 -9.64
CA LEU A 155 -8.45 3.32 -10.30
C LEU A 155 -8.29 2.04 -11.10
N LEU A 156 -9.33 1.21 -11.02
CA LEU A 156 -9.54 0.05 -11.87
C LEU A 156 -10.68 0.35 -12.84
N HIS A 157 -10.44 0.12 -14.13
CA HIS A 157 -11.40 0.32 -15.20
C HIS A 157 -12.18 -0.96 -15.53
N ALA A 158 -13.32 -0.81 -16.20
CA ALA A 158 -14.17 -1.93 -16.60
C ALA A 158 -13.49 -2.87 -17.61
N ASP A 159 -12.62 -2.32 -18.47
CA ASP A 159 -11.75 -3.07 -19.38
C ASP A 159 -10.47 -2.27 -19.67
N ALA A 160 -9.58 -2.78 -20.53
CA ALA A 160 -8.29 -2.15 -20.83
C ALA A 160 -8.38 -0.90 -21.72
N THR A 161 -9.50 -0.69 -22.41
CA THR A 161 -9.68 0.38 -23.41
C THR A 161 -10.77 1.38 -23.04
N SER A 162 -11.55 1.07 -22.02
CA SER A 162 -12.70 1.87 -21.60
C SER A 162 -12.32 2.89 -20.54
N ASP A 163 -12.89 4.09 -20.68
CA ASP A 163 -12.83 5.15 -19.68
C ASP A 163 -13.74 4.89 -18.47
N GLN A 164 -14.54 3.81 -18.50
CA GLN A 164 -15.45 3.48 -17.40
C GLN A 164 -14.67 3.07 -16.15
N ARG A 165 -14.78 3.91 -15.13
CA ARG A 165 -14.17 3.75 -13.80
C ARG A 165 -15.01 2.78 -12.99
N LEU A 166 -14.47 1.61 -12.65
CA LEU A 166 -15.20 0.54 -11.96
C LEU A 166 -14.99 0.58 -10.45
N ALA A 167 -13.74 0.76 -10.01
CA ALA A 167 -13.39 0.81 -8.60
C ALA A 167 -12.26 1.79 -8.33
N CYS A 168 -12.26 2.39 -7.15
CA CYS A 168 -11.28 3.40 -6.75
C CYS A 168 -10.81 3.14 -5.32
N GLY A 169 -9.52 3.40 -5.07
CA GLY A 169 -8.92 3.39 -3.74
C GLY A 169 -8.03 4.62 -3.54
N VAL A 170 -8.25 5.39 -2.47
CA VAL A 170 -7.41 6.55 -2.14
C VAL A 170 -6.05 6.07 -1.62
N LEU A 171 -4.96 6.51 -2.22
CA LEU A 171 -3.58 6.22 -1.79
C LEU A 171 -3.11 7.25 -0.77
N SER A 172 -3.33 8.53 -1.08
CA SER A 172 -3.18 9.65 -0.15
C SER A 172 -4.38 10.57 -0.33
N PRO A 173 -5.07 10.99 0.73
CA PRO A 173 -6.21 11.89 0.59
C PRO A 173 -5.75 13.24 0.04
N ALA A 174 -6.59 13.88 -0.76
CA ALA A 174 -6.40 15.30 -1.07
C ALA A 174 -6.40 16.09 0.24
N SER A 175 -5.37 16.91 0.46
CA SER A 175 -5.24 17.70 1.68
C SER A 175 -6.40 18.71 1.72
N ALA A 176 -7.42 18.39 2.51
CA ALA A 176 -8.54 19.29 2.72
C ALA A 176 -8.01 20.55 3.41
N THR A 177 -8.04 21.69 2.73
CA THR A 177 -8.28 22.96 3.46
C THR A 177 -9.73 22.96 3.91
N SER A 178 -10.06 22.05 4.83
CA SER A 178 -11.26 21.99 5.66
C SER A 178 -11.12 20.82 6.64
N THR A 179 -10.79 21.18 7.87
CA THR A 179 -10.89 20.37 9.08
C THR A 179 -12.21 19.59 9.11
N SER A 180 -12.12 18.27 9.07
CA SER A 180 -13.08 17.39 9.71
C SER A 180 -12.30 16.21 10.26
N VAL A 181 -11.69 16.45 11.42
CA VAL A 181 -11.17 15.40 12.30
C VAL A 181 -12.38 14.70 12.89
N SER A 182 -12.77 13.55 12.33
CA SER A 182 -13.62 12.61 13.05
C SER A 182 -12.76 11.90 14.09
N THR A 183 -12.63 12.52 15.27
CA THR A 183 -12.10 11.85 16.45
C THR A 183 -13.15 10.84 16.93
N SER A 184 -12.98 9.56 16.56
CA SER A 184 -13.69 8.47 17.22
C SER A 184 -13.10 8.27 18.61
N THR A 185 -13.62 9.00 19.60
CA THR A 185 -13.34 8.77 21.02
C THR A 185 -14.17 7.57 21.48
N SER A 186 -13.57 6.39 21.56
CA SER A 186 -14.16 5.26 22.27
C SER A 186 -13.98 5.45 23.79
N THR A 187 -15.04 5.93 24.45
CA THR A 187 -15.10 5.99 25.92
C THR A 187 -15.55 4.64 26.47
N SER A 188 -14.62 3.83 26.98
CA SER A 188 -14.95 2.66 27.80
C SER A 188 -15.09 3.09 29.26
N THR A 189 -16.32 3.16 29.76
CA THR A 189 -16.60 3.35 31.18
C THR A 189 -16.37 2.06 31.95
N VAL A 190 -15.35 2.03 32.81
CA VAL A 190 -15.12 0.96 33.79
C VAL A 190 -15.85 1.35 35.07
N THR A 191 -16.93 0.63 35.40
CA THR A 191 -17.64 0.77 36.67
C THR A 191 -17.01 -0.17 37.70
N THR A 192 -16.17 0.36 38.60
CA THR A 192 -15.70 -0.35 39.79
C THR A 192 -16.71 -0.20 40.93
N THR A 193 -17.42 -1.27 41.25
CA THR A 193 -18.21 -1.40 42.48
C THR A 193 -17.29 -1.82 43.63
N ALA A 194 -17.08 -0.93 44.60
CA ALA A 194 -16.48 -1.26 45.88
C ALA A 194 -17.59 -1.70 46.85
N THR A 195 -17.59 -2.97 47.26
CA THR A 195 -18.45 -3.46 48.34
C THR A 195 -17.62 -3.56 49.62
N THR A 196 -17.98 -2.75 50.60
CA THR A 196 -17.49 -2.81 51.98
C THR A 196 -18.04 -4.04 52.69
N ALA A 197 -17.16 -4.74 53.41
CA ALA A 197 -17.48 -5.91 54.22
C ALA A 197 -18.23 -5.53 55.52
N PRO A 198 -19.20 -6.34 55.97
CA PRO A 198 -19.58 -6.47 57.37
C PRO A 198 -19.06 -7.80 57.98
N PRO A 199 -18.92 -7.87 59.32
CA PRO A 199 -18.08 -8.86 60.01
C PRO A 199 -18.76 -10.22 60.26
N ALA A 200 -17.90 -11.20 60.58
CA ALA A 200 -18.13 -12.63 60.64
C ALA A 200 -19.11 -13.11 61.74
N THR A 201 -19.86 -14.18 61.43
CA THR A 201 -20.44 -15.11 62.41
C THR A 201 -20.36 -16.54 61.88
N VAL A 202 -19.87 -17.43 62.74
CA VAL A 202 -19.63 -18.87 62.58
C VAL A 202 -20.91 -19.70 62.56
N THR A 203 -20.99 -20.79 61.77
CA THR A 203 -21.68 -22.05 62.15
C THR A 203 -21.21 -23.22 61.27
N GLU A 204 -20.83 -24.34 61.88
CA GLU A 204 -20.66 -25.66 61.25
C GLU A 204 -22.02 -26.29 60.87
N THR A 205 -22.07 -27.18 59.88
CA THR A 205 -22.57 -28.59 59.96
C THR A 205 -22.81 -29.19 58.56
N THR A 206 -22.08 -30.28 58.30
CA THR A 206 -22.34 -31.56 57.60
C THR A 206 -23.47 -31.74 56.55
N SER A 207 -23.03 -32.22 55.37
CA SER A 207 -23.57 -33.27 54.47
C SER A 207 -24.94 -33.12 53.76
N SER A 208 -24.91 -33.09 52.43
CA SER A 208 -25.31 -34.21 51.55
C SER A 208 -25.06 -33.89 50.06
N ALA A 209 -24.60 -34.89 49.30
CA ALA A 209 -24.55 -34.91 47.82
C ALA A 209 -26.00 -34.86 47.24
N PRO A 210 -26.28 -34.58 45.93
CA PRO A 210 -25.77 -35.40 44.81
C PRO A 210 -25.68 -34.74 43.39
N VAL A 211 -25.23 -35.58 42.44
CA VAL A 211 -25.44 -35.61 40.97
C VAL A 211 -24.68 -34.64 40.04
N GLU A 212 -23.69 -35.24 39.36
CA GLU A 212 -23.42 -35.25 37.90
C GLU A 212 -24.01 -34.16 36.99
N THR A 213 -23.15 -33.52 36.19
CA THR A 213 -23.11 -33.69 34.71
C THR A 213 -21.81 -33.09 34.18
N THR A 214 -20.87 -33.95 33.81
CA THR A 214 -19.66 -33.62 33.06
C THR A 214 -19.97 -33.64 31.56
N SER A 215 -19.92 -32.48 30.90
CA SER A 215 -19.76 -32.44 29.43
C SER A 215 -18.28 -32.30 29.11
N SER A 216 -17.67 -33.45 28.80
CA SER A 216 -16.34 -33.55 28.19
C SER A 216 -16.49 -33.38 26.68
N VAL A 217 -15.91 -32.32 26.11
CA VAL A 217 -15.79 -32.16 24.65
C VAL A 217 -14.44 -32.71 24.23
N ALA A 218 -14.48 -33.84 23.51
CA ALA A 218 -13.30 -34.46 22.90
C ALA A 218 -12.80 -33.64 21.68
N PRO A 219 -11.48 -33.60 21.41
CA PRO A 219 -10.95 -32.96 20.22
C PRO A 219 -11.21 -33.82 18.98
N THR A 220 -11.85 -33.26 17.96
CA THR A 220 -12.00 -33.90 16.65
C THR A 220 -10.81 -33.54 15.76
N THR A 221 -10.15 -34.57 15.23
CA THR A 221 -9.07 -34.45 14.26
C THR A 221 -9.66 -34.62 12.85
N SER A 222 -9.62 -33.57 12.04
CA SER A 222 -10.06 -33.63 10.64
C SER A 222 -8.87 -33.97 9.74
N THR A 223 -8.98 -35.06 8.99
CA THR A 223 -8.00 -35.47 7.97
C THR A 223 -8.53 -35.08 6.60
N SER A 224 -7.78 -34.24 5.87
CA SER A 224 -8.10 -33.88 4.48
C SER A 224 -7.30 -34.77 3.52
N THR A 225 -7.98 -35.45 2.60
CA THR A 225 -7.35 -36.27 1.57
C THR A 225 -7.20 -35.45 0.30
N VAL A 226 -5.96 -35.22 -0.15
CA VAL A 226 -5.64 -34.53 -1.40
C VAL A 226 -5.62 -35.54 -2.54
N THR A 227 -6.51 -35.39 -3.52
CA THR A 227 -6.47 -36.16 -4.77
C THR A 227 -5.70 -35.36 -5.80
N VAL A 228 -4.51 -35.83 -6.18
CA VAL A 228 -3.68 -35.23 -7.22
C VAL A 228 -4.17 -35.73 -8.57
N ILE A 229 -4.72 -34.83 -9.38
CA ILE A 229 -5.10 -35.13 -10.77
C ILE A 229 -3.90 -34.80 -11.65
N GLN A 230 -3.34 -35.82 -12.29
CA GLN A 230 -2.20 -35.69 -13.20
C GLN A 230 -2.65 -35.02 -14.51
N PRO A 231 -1.96 -33.97 -14.98
CA PRO A 231 -2.31 -33.33 -16.26
C PRO A 231 -2.03 -34.28 -17.44
N PRO A 232 -2.83 -34.20 -18.52
CA PRO A 232 -2.61 -35.00 -19.72
C PRO A 232 -1.26 -34.68 -20.36
N SER A 233 -0.54 -35.72 -20.78
CA SER A 233 0.74 -35.57 -21.48
C SER A 233 0.52 -34.97 -22.87
N ILE A 234 1.18 -33.83 -23.14
CA ILE A 234 1.13 -33.15 -24.43
C ILE A 234 2.06 -33.89 -25.40
N PRO A 235 1.58 -34.34 -26.58
CA PRO A 235 2.45 -34.96 -27.58
C PRO A 235 3.45 -33.93 -28.16
N PRO A 236 4.65 -34.37 -28.58
CA PRO A 236 5.67 -33.47 -29.11
C PRO A 236 5.17 -32.76 -30.38
N ILE A 237 5.33 -31.44 -30.41
CA ILE A 237 5.02 -30.61 -31.57
C ILE A 237 6.06 -30.93 -32.65
N THR A 238 5.60 -31.48 -33.78
CA THR A 238 6.44 -31.70 -34.95
C THR A 238 6.51 -30.39 -35.73
N VAL A 239 7.66 -29.72 -35.68
CA VAL A 239 7.91 -28.52 -36.50
C VAL A 239 8.22 -28.98 -37.93
N PRO A 240 7.47 -28.54 -38.95
CA PRO A 240 7.82 -28.83 -40.34
C PRO A 240 9.10 -28.10 -40.73
N ASP A 241 10.01 -28.79 -41.40
CA ASP A 241 11.22 -28.23 -41.98
C ASP A 241 10.88 -27.07 -42.95
N ILE A 242 11.50 -25.91 -42.73
CA ILE A 242 11.34 -24.75 -43.62
C ILE A 242 12.18 -25.04 -44.87
N PRO A 243 11.60 -25.05 -46.09
CA PRO A 243 12.36 -25.25 -47.30
C PRO A 243 13.34 -24.08 -47.48
N GLY A 244 14.64 -24.40 -47.52
CA GLY A 244 15.69 -23.43 -47.75
C GLY A 244 15.47 -22.67 -49.06
N GLY A 245 15.38 -21.34 -48.95
CA GLY A 245 15.35 -20.45 -50.11
C GLY A 245 16.69 -20.49 -50.83
N ASN A 246 16.65 -20.90 -52.09
CA ASN A 246 17.76 -20.77 -53.03
C ASN A 246 17.33 -19.72 -54.07
N GLY A 247 17.99 -18.57 -54.09
CA GLY A 247 17.71 -17.47 -55.03
C GLY A 247 18.33 -16.15 -54.59
#